data_AF-A0A258RHT6-F1
#
_entry.id   AF-A0A258RHT6-F1
#
_cell.length_a   1.000
_cell.length_b   1.000
_cell.length_c   1.000
_cell.angle_alpha   90.00
_cell.angle_beta   90.00
_cell.angle_gamma   90.00
#
_symmetry.space_group_name_H-M   'P 1'
#
loop_
_entity.id
_entity.type
_entity.pdbx_description
1 polymer ?
#
loop_
_entity_poly.entity_id
_entity_poly.type
_entity_poly.pdbx_seq_one_letter_code
_entity_poly.pdbx_strand_id
1 'polypeptide(L)'
;MAAKDVKFSRDARERILRGVDILADAVKVTLGPKGRNVVIDKSFGAPRITKDGVTVAKEIELKDKFENMGAQMLREVASKTNDVAGDGTTTATVLAQAIVREGMKSVAAGMNPMDLKRGIDLAVIEVVKDLKARSKPVSGT
;
A
#
# COMPACT_ATOMS: atom_id res chain seq x y z
N MET A 1 -31.25 0.74 -11.27
CA MET A 1 -29.88 0.91 -10.73
C MET A 1 -29.90 0.57 -9.25
N ALA A 2 -28.91 -0.15 -8.74
CA ALA A 2 -28.82 -0.39 -7.29
C ALA A 2 -28.54 0.92 -6.54
N ALA A 3 -29.14 1.08 -5.35
CA ALA A 3 -28.90 2.23 -4.49
C ALA A 3 -27.42 2.35 -4.10
N LYS A 4 -26.94 3.58 -3.91
CA LYS A 4 -25.55 3.88 -3.57
C LYS A 4 -25.46 4.30 -2.10
N ASP A 5 -24.50 3.72 -1.39
CA ASP A 5 -24.13 4.17 -0.05
C ASP A 5 -23.02 5.22 -0.17
N VAL A 6 -23.19 6.35 0.52
CA VAL A 6 -22.30 7.52 0.42
C VAL A 6 -21.86 7.93 1.81
N LYS A 7 -20.54 7.97 2.01
CA LYS A 7 -19.90 8.37 3.27
C LYS A 7 -19.05 9.59 3.07
N PHE A 8 -18.98 10.43 4.10
CA PHE A 8 -18.30 11.71 4.04
C PHE A 8 -17.22 11.86 5.13
N SER A 9 -16.29 12.78 4.86
CA SER A 9 -15.35 13.31 5.85
C SER A 9 -14.57 12.23 6.59
N ARG A 10 -14.77 12.13 7.91
CA ARG A 10 -13.98 11.28 8.80
C ARG A 10 -14.36 9.80 8.70
N ASP A 11 -15.66 9.48 8.66
CA ASP A 11 -16.14 8.08 8.56
C ASP A 11 -15.63 7.40 7.28
N ALA A 12 -15.63 8.12 6.15
CA ALA A 12 -15.07 7.62 4.90
C ALA A 12 -13.56 7.35 5.01
N ARG A 13 -12.81 8.31 5.58
CA ARG A 13 -11.35 8.22 5.70
C ARG A 13 -10.89 7.13 6.66
N GLU A 14 -11.55 6.97 7.80
CA GLU A 14 -11.21 5.92 8.77
C GLU A 14 -11.44 4.52 8.20
N ARG A 15 -12.54 4.32 7.44
CA ARG A 15 -12.79 3.04 6.74
C ARG A 15 -11.74 2.75 5.69
N ILE A 16 -11.42 3.73 4.85
CA ILE A 16 -10.36 3.57 3.84
C ILE A 16 -9.02 3.24 4.51
N LEU A 17 -8.67 3.92 5.60
CA LEU A 17 -7.44 3.67 6.36
C LEU A 17 -7.40 2.26 6.93
N ARG A 18 -8.51 1.75 7.49
CA ARG A 18 -8.58 0.36 7.96
C ARG A 18 -8.31 -0.64 6.84
N GLY A 19 -8.85 -0.40 5.65
CA GLY A 19 -8.58 -1.23 4.47
C GLY A 19 -7.12 -1.23 4.05
N VAL A 20 -6.50 -0.04 4.01
CA VAL A 20 -5.07 0.16 3.75
C VAL A 20 -4.22 -0.61 4.77
N ASP A 21 -4.56 -0.48 6.06
CA ASP A 21 -3.84 -1.14 7.15
C ASP A 21 -3.94 -2.67 7.07
N ILE A 22 -5.13 -3.23 6.80
CA ILE A 22 -5.29 -4.69 6.66
C ILE A 22 -4.41 -5.23 5.53
N LEU A 23 -4.40 -4.57 4.36
CA LEU A 23 -3.58 -5.01 3.24
C LEU A 23 -2.09 -4.88 3.55
N ALA A 24 -1.67 -3.74 4.09
CA ALA A 24 -0.27 -3.50 4.39
C ALA A 24 0.26 -4.40 5.51
N ASP A 25 -0.53 -4.67 6.54
CA ASP A 25 -0.13 -5.51 7.66
C ASP A 25 0.04 -6.98 7.26
N ALA A 26 -0.80 -7.46 6.33
CA ALA A 26 -0.67 -8.80 5.76
C ALA A 26 0.55 -8.94 4.84
N VAL A 27 0.88 -7.89 4.07
CA VAL A 27 1.98 -7.91 3.09
C VAL A 27 3.34 -7.64 3.76
N LYS A 28 3.42 -6.73 4.73
CA LYS A 28 4.70 -6.29 5.31
C LYS A 28 5.45 -7.39 6.06
N VAL A 29 4.77 -8.42 6.55
CA VAL A 29 5.42 -9.55 7.25
C VAL A 29 6.31 -10.38 6.32
N THR A 30 6.10 -10.27 5.02
CA THR A 30 6.90 -10.98 4.00
C THR A 30 8.11 -10.18 3.52
N LEU A 31 8.32 -8.95 4.02
CA LEU A 31 9.38 -8.07 3.56
C LEU A 31 10.78 -8.57 3.95
N GLY A 32 11.70 -8.56 2.99
CA GLY A 32 13.12 -8.80 3.18
C GLY A 32 13.52 -10.28 3.33
N PRO A 33 14.82 -10.57 3.52
CA PRO A 33 15.34 -11.94 3.53
C PRO A 33 14.84 -12.78 4.71
N LYS A 34 14.35 -12.14 5.77
CA LYS A 34 13.75 -12.77 6.95
C LYS A 34 12.22 -12.70 6.96
N GLY A 35 11.61 -12.51 5.78
CA GLY A 35 10.15 -12.54 5.61
C GLY A 35 9.54 -13.81 6.21
N ARG A 36 8.42 -13.63 6.91
CA ARG A 36 7.63 -14.71 7.52
C ARG A 36 6.64 -15.27 6.51
N ASN A 37 6.22 -16.51 6.78
CA ASN A 37 5.23 -17.18 5.97
C ASN A 37 3.85 -16.60 6.24
N VAL A 38 3.08 -16.40 5.16
CA VAL A 38 1.65 -16.15 5.18
C VAL A 38 0.94 -17.40 4.68
N VAL A 39 -0.08 -17.83 5.41
CA VAL A 39 -0.90 -18.98 5.07
C VAL A 39 -2.19 -18.48 4.43
N ILE A 40 -2.49 -18.99 3.24
CA ILE A 40 -3.64 -18.59 2.43
C ILE A 40 -4.51 -19.82 2.23
N ASP A 41 -5.79 -19.70 2.56
CA ASP A 41 -6.76 -20.76 2.39
C ASP A 41 -6.99 -21.07 0.91
N LYS A 42 -7.34 -22.32 0.62
CA LYS A 42 -7.72 -22.79 -0.72
C LYS A 42 -9.02 -23.55 -0.60
N SER A 43 -9.94 -23.32 -1.53
CA SER A 43 -11.26 -23.99 -1.54
C SER A 43 -11.18 -25.52 -1.57
N PHE A 44 -10.06 -26.08 -2.05
CA PHE A 44 -9.80 -27.52 -2.04
C PHE A 44 -8.32 -27.81 -1.76
N GLY A 45 -8.06 -28.86 -1.00
CA GLY A 45 -6.70 -29.35 -0.70
C GLY A 45 -6.01 -28.62 0.46
N ALA A 46 -4.68 -28.64 0.47
CA ALA A 46 -3.87 -28.02 1.51
C ALA A 46 -3.73 -26.50 1.30
N PRO A 47 -3.60 -25.70 2.38
CA PRO A 47 -3.44 -24.26 2.29
C PRO A 47 -2.12 -23.89 1.60
N ARG A 48 -2.10 -22.74 0.92
CA ARG A 48 -0.90 -22.20 0.29
C ARG A 48 -0.07 -21.44 1.31
N ILE A 49 1.18 -21.85 1.49
CA ILE A 49 2.16 -21.11 2.31
C ILE A 49 3.05 -20.32 1.36
N THR A 50 3.16 -19.00 1.57
CA THR A 50 3.96 -18.12 0.72
C THR A 50 4.70 -17.06 1.53
N LYS A 51 5.83 -16.61 0.99
CA LYS A 51 6.56 -15.40 1.42
C LYS A 51 6.56 -14.31 0.34
N ASP A 52 5.77 -14.51 -0.72
CA ASP A 52 5.64 -13.53 -1.79
C ASP A 52 4.53 -12.53 -1.46
N GLY A 53 4.92 -11.28 -1.21
CA GLY A 53 4.00 -10.18 -0.91
C GLY A 53 3.04 -9.85 -2.07
N VAL A 54 3.44 -10.10 -3.32
CA VAL A 54 2.57 -9.90 -4.49
C VAL A 54 1.42 -10.91 -4.45
N THR A 55 1.73 -12.19 -4.20
CA THR A 55 0.72 -13.23 -4.01
C THR A 55 -0.21 -12.89 -2.84
N VAL A 56 0.33 -12.47 -1.69
CA VAL A 56 -0.49 -12.11 -0.53
C VAL A 56 -1.44 -10.94 -0.86
N ALA A 57 -0.94 -9.87 -1.48
CA ALA A 57 -1.76 -8.70 -1.83
C ALA A 57 -2.91 -9.03 -2.80
N LYS A 58 -2.74 -10.02 -3.69
CA LYS A 58 -3.76 -10.44 -4.66
C LYS A 58 -4.96 -11.12 -4.00
N GLU A 59 -4.73 -11.85 -2.92
CA GLU A 59 -5.74 -12.65 -2.21
C GLU A 59 -6.54 -11.82 -1.18
N ILE A 60 -6.22 -10.53 -1.02
CA ILE A 60 -6.90 -9.64 -0.08
C ILE A 60 -8.11 -8.99 -0.75
N GLU A 61 -9.28 -9.41 -0.28
CA GLU A 61 -10.57 -8.81 -0.59
C GLU A 61 -11.38 -8.66 0.70
N LEU A 62 -11.87 -7.44 0.96
CA LEU A 62 -12.54 -7.12 2.23
C LEU A 62 -14.05 -7.10 2.05
N LYS A 63 -14.78 -7.56 3.08
CA LYS A 63 -16.25 -7.61 3.08
C LYS A 63 -16.89 -6.22 3.08
N ASP A 64 -16.34 -5.29 3.85
CA ASP A 64 -16.80 -3.89 3.85
C ASP A 64 -16.32 -3.20 2.58
N LYS A 65 -17.25 -2.59 1.83
CA LYS A 65 -16.95 -1.96 0.54
C LYS A 65 -15.99 -0.79 0.66
N PHE A 66 -16.05 0.00 1.74
CA PHE A 66 -15.20 1.17 1.93
C PHE A 66 -13.79 0.77 2.34
N GLU A 67 -13.67 -0.23 3.22
CA GLU A 67 -12.38 -0.83 3.55
C GLU A 67 -11.77 -1.49 2.30
N ASN A 68 -12.56 -2.26 1.53
CA ASN A 68 -12.07 -2.88 0.30
C ASN A 68 -11.57 -1.83 -0.68
N MET A 69 -12.27 -0.71 -0.88
CA MET A 69 -11.76 0.40 -1.72
C MET A 69 -10.37 0.87 -1.28
N GLY A 70 -10.14 1.03 0.03
CA GLY A 70 -8.82 1.37 0.57
C GLY A 70 -7.74 0.34 0.23
N ALA A 71 -8.05 -0.94 0.46
CA ALA A 71 -7.14 -2.04 0.13
C ALA A 71 -6.85 -2.09 -1.38
N GLN A 72 -7.87 -1.98 -2.23
CA GLN A 72 -7.72 -2.04 -3.69
C GLN A 72 -6.87 -0.89 -4.23
N MET A 73 -7.02 0.34 -3.72
CA MET A 73 -6.16 1.47 -4.09
C MET A 73 -4.69 1.18 -3.79
N LEU A 74 -4.41 0.64 -2.60
CA LEU A 74 -3.04 0.30 -2.20
C LEU A 74 -2.46 -0.84 -3.03
N ARG A 75 -3.28 -1.85 -3.36
CA ARG A 75 -2.92 -2.97 -4.24
C ARG A 75 -2.55 -2.49 -5.63
N GLU A 76 -3.30 -1.56 -6.19
CA GLU A 76 -3.04 -1.03 -7.54
C GLU A 76 -1.71 -0.25 -7.59
N VAL A 77 -1.42 0.56 -6.57
CA VAL A 77 -0.13 1.27 -6.45
C VAL A 77 1.02 0.26 -6.40
N ALA A 78 0.89 -0.79 -5.58
CA ALA A 78 1.92 -1.80 -5.42
C ALA A 78 2.14 -2.62 -6.71
N SER A 79 1.07 -2.94 -7.45
CA SER A 79 1.15 -3.66 -8.73
C SER A 79 1.92 -2.86 -9.79
N LYS A 80 1.66 -1.55 -9.90
CA LYS A 80 2.35 -0.69 -10.89
C LYS A 80 3.86 -0.62 -10.66
N THR A 81 4.31 -0.66 -9.39
CA THR A 81 5.74 -0.73 -9.08
C THR A 81 6.36 -2.02 -9.61
N ASN A 82 5.68 -3.15 -9.42
CA ASN A 82 6.13 -4.43 -9.94
C ASN A 82 6.20 -4.46 -11.47
N ASP A 83 5.21 -3.88 -12.16
CA ASP A 83 5.13 -3.92 -13.62
C ASP A 83 6.27 -3.13 -14.29
N VAL A 84 6.73 -2.05 -13.66
CA VAL A 84 7.78 -1.18 -14.20
C VAL A 84 9.17 -1.60 -13.74
N ALA A 85 9.33 -1.97 -12.46
CA ALA A 85 10.63 -2.22 -11.86
C ALA A 85 10.95 -3.71 -11.64
N GLY A 86 9.95 -4.60 -11.73
CA GLY A 86 10.10 -6.05 -11.50
C GLY A 86 10.18 -6.48 -10.03
N ASP A 87 10.28 -5.52 -9.10
CA ASP A 87 10.29 -5.72 -7.64
C ASP A 87 9.83 -4.42 -6.94
N GLY A 88 9.66 -4.44 -5.62
CA GLY A 88 9.37 -3.26 -4.80
C GLY A 88 7.92 -3.13 -4.36
N THR A 89 7.04 -4.07 -4.74
CA THR A 89 5.63 -4.12 -4.33
C THR A 89 5.45 -3.94 -2.83
N THR A 90 6.12 -4.79 -2.05
CA THR A 90 6.03 -4.79 -0.58
C THR A 90 6.55 -3.48 0.02
N THR A 91 7.64 -2.94 -0.52
CA THR A 91 8.22 -1.66 -0.08
C THR A 91 7.27 -0.50 -0.36
N ALA A 92 6.67 -0.45 -1.55
CA ALA A 92 5.69 0.57 -1.93
C ALA A 92 4.47 0.53 -1.00
N THR A 93 3.95 -0.66 -0.69
CA THR A 93 2.83 -0.85 0.25
C THR A 93 3.16 -0.31 1.65
N VAL A 94 4.35 -0.64 2.18
CA VAL A 94 4.77 -0.20 3.52
C VAL A 94 4.95 1.32 3.59
N LEU A 95 5.57 1.92 2.57
CA LEU A 95 5.73 3.37 2.49
C LEU A 95 4.39 4.09 2.39
N ALA A 96 3.49 3.59 1.55
CA ALA A 96 2.16 4.17 1.39
C ALA A 96 1.32 4.07 2.67
N GLN A 97 1.37 2.94 3.39
CA GLN A 97 0.74 2.82 4.70
C GLN A 97 1.21 3.91 5.67
N ALA A 98 2.53 4.11 5.78
CA ALA A 98 3.11 5.10 6.69
C ALA A 98 2.69 6.54 6.32
N ILE A 99 2.79 6.90 5.04
CA ILE A 99 2.42 8.25 4.55
C ILE A 99 0.93 8.52 4.77
N VAL A 100 0.06 7.57 4.42
CA VAL A 100 -1.39 7.74 4.58
C VAL A 100 -1.77 7.85 6.05
N ARG A 101 -1.18 7.05 6.94
CA ARG A 101 -1.47 7.09 8.38
C ARG A 101 -1.10 8.44 8.99
N GLU A 102 0.11 8.93 8.76
CA GLU A 102 0.55 10.23 9.31
C GLU A 102 -0.15 11.41 8.64
N GLY A 103 -0.46 11.30 7.35
CA GLY A 103 -1.28 12.29 6.64
C GLY A 103 -2.68 12.40 7.24
N MET A 104 -3.35 11.27 7.48
CA MET A 104 -4.69 11.24 8.08
C MET A 104 -4.69 11.83 9.50
N LYS A 105 -3.67 11.52 10.31
CA LYS A 105 -3.48 12.10 11.65
C LYS A 105 -3.31 13.63 11.57
N SER A 106 -2.53 14.10 10.60
CA SER A 106 -2.29 15.53 10.40
C SER A 106 -3.54 16.28 9.98
N VAL A 107 -4.34 15.70 9.08
CA VAL A 107 -5.63 16.28 8.68
C VAL A 107 -6.62 16.27 9.84
N ALA A 108 -6.63 15.22 10.66
CA ALA A 108 -7.48 15.17 11.86
C ALA A 108 -7.11 16.26 12.87
N ALA A 109 -5.84 16.69 12.91
CA ALA A 109 -5.36 17.83 13.70
C ALA A 109 -5.69 19.21 13.08
N GLY A 110 -6.41 19.25 11.95
CA GLY A 110 -6.86 20.48 11.30
C GLY A 110 -5.92 21.03 10.23
N MET A 111 -4.85 20.31 9.87
CA MET A 111 -3.99 20.72 8.76
C MET A 111 -4.70 20.57 7.41
N ASN A 112 -4.38 21.47 6.47
CA ASN A 112 -4.93 21.44 5.12
C ASN A 112 -4.38 20.23 4.33
N PRO A 113 -5.24 19.31 3.84
CA PRO A 113 -4.82 18.15 3.06
C PRO A 113 -4.04 18.51 1.78
N MET A 114 -4.37 19.65 1.14
CA MET A 114 -3.73 20.07 -0.09
C MET A 114 -2.29 20.53 0.16
N ASP A 115 -2.05 21.22 1.27
CA ASP A 115 -0.71 21.66 1.67
C ASP A 115 0.14 20.46 2.11
N LEU A 116 -0.45 19.51 2.83
CA LEU A 116 0.22 18.24 3.18
C LEU A 116 0.64 17.48 1.91
N LYS A 117 -0.27 17.33 0.94
CA LYS A 117 0.04 16.71 -0.35
C LYS A 117 1.19 17.43 -1.05
N ARG A 118 1.13 18.76 -1.14
CA ARG A 118 2.18 19.55 -1.79
C ARG A 118 3.53 19.36 -1.11
N GLY A 119 3.57 19.33 0.22
CA GLY A 119 4.79 19.06 0.99
C GLY A 119 5.36 17.67 0.72
N ILE A 120 4.50 16.65 0.68
CA ILE A 120 4.89 15.27 0.34
C ILE A 120 5.47 15.22 -1.09
N ASP A 121 4.80 15.83 -2.07
CA ASP A 121 5.25 15.83 -3.47
C ASP A 121 6.63 16.48 -3.62
N LEU A 122 6.87 17.62 -2.95
CA LEU A 122 8.17 18.30 -2.94
C LEU A 122 9.27 17.42 -2.31
N ALA A 123 8.97 16.79 -1.17
CA ALA A 123 9.93 15.91 -0.51
C ALA A 123 10.29 14.69 -1.38
N VAL A 124 9.30 14.08 -2.05
CA VAL A 124 9.51 12.94 -2.95
C VAL A 124 10.42 13.33 -4.12
N ILE A 125 10.25 14.52 -4.70
CA ILE A 125 11.11 15.00 -5.80
C ILE A 125 12.58 15.06 -5.36
N GLU A 126 12.86 15.67 -4.21
CA GLU A 126 14.23 15.80 -3.71
C GLU A 126 14.84 14.45 -3.32
N VAL A 127 14.06 13.56 -2.69
CA VAL A 127 14.52 12.21 -2.35
C VAL A 127 14.85 11.39 -3.60
N VAL A 128 14.01 11.45 -4.65
CA VAL A 128 14.27 10.76 -5.91
C VAL A 128 15.51 11.32 -6.61
N LYS A 129 15.73 12.63 -6.55
CA LYS A 129 16.92 13.29 -7.10
C LYS A 129 18.19 12.81 -6.39
N ASP A 130 18.19 12.78 -5.05
CA ASP A 130 19.32 12.28 -4.26
C ASP A 130 19.58 10.77 -4.51
N LEU A 131 18.52 9.95 -4.58
CA LEU A 131 18.64 8.53 -4.92
C LEU A 131 19.31 8.32 -6.29
N LYS A 132 18.92 9.09 -7.31
CA LYS A 132 19.54 9.04 -8.64
C LYS A 132 21.01 9.45 -8.60
N ALA A 133 21.35 10.49 -7.84
CA ALA A 133 22.73 10.97 -7.70
C ALA A 133 23.64 9.93 -7.02
N ARG A 134 23.10 9.08 -6.14
CA ARG A 134 23.83 8.00 -5.46
C ARG A 134 23.84 6.69 -6.24
N SER A 135 23.04 6.58 -7.30
CA SER A 135 22.96 5.38 -8.13
C SER A 135 24.28 5.15 -8.87
N LYS A 136 24.74 3.91 -8.91
CA LYS A 136 25.94 3.51 -9.65
C LYS A 136 25.51 2.85 -10.96
N PRO A 137 25.95 3.36 -12.12
CA PRO A 137 25.71 2.68 -13.40
C PRO A 137 26.27 1.27 -13.36
N VAL A 138 25.46 0.29 -13.79
CA VAL A 138 25.90 -1.10 -13.96
C VAL A 138 25.98 -1.35 -15.46
N SER A 139 27.21 -1.46 -15.97
CA SER A 139 27.45 -1.99 -17.31
C SER A 139 27.57 -3.51 -17.20
N GLY A 140 26.53 -4.24 -17.61
CA GLY A 140 26.63 -5.67 -17.83
C GLY A 140 27.42 -5.96 -19.12
N THR A 141 28.19 -7.04 -19.12
CA THR A 141 28.68 -7.69 -20.37
C THR A 141 27.52 -8.23 -21.19
#